data_AF-A0A5K0Z4V8-F1
#
_entry.id   AF-A0A5K0Z4V8-F1
#
_cell.length_a   1.000
_cell.length_b   1.000
_cell.length_c   1.000
_cell.angle_alpha   90.00
_cell.angle_beta   90.00
_cell.angle_gamma   90.00
#
_symmetry.space_group_name_H-M   'P 1'
#
loop_
_entity.id
_entity.type
_entity.pdbx_description
1 polymer ?
#
loop_
_entity_poly.entity_id
_entity_poly.type
_entity_poly.pdbx_seq_one_letter_code
_entity_poly.pdbx_strand_id
1 'polypeptide(L)'
;ADVDVSFKVEDLSKVEVLADPNLLASPQLICSKMGASVNGEVGPFGLLVLASQDLQEQTAVFFRVYKSERNKLLVVMCSDQS
;
A
#
# COMPACT_ATOMS: atom_id res chain seq x y z
N ALA A 1 -16.73 13.43 -9.20
CA ALA A 1 -17.05 12.13 -9.82
C ALA A 1 -16.59 11.07 -8.85
N ASP A 2 -17.46 10.14 -8.53
CA ASP A 2 -17.18 9.13 -7.51
C ASP A 2 -16.64 7.89 -8.20
N VAL A 3 -15.64 7.26 -7.59
CA VAL A 3 -14.96 6.08 -8.13
C VAL A 3 -15.10 4.96 -7.10
N ASP A 4 -15.61 3.81 -7.54
CA ASP A 4 -15.72 2.60 -6.73
C ASP A 4 -14.98 1.46 -7.44
N VAL A 5 -14.07 0.79 -6.72
CA VAL A 5 -13.16 -0.22 -7.27
C VAL A 5 -12.95 -1.33 -6.24
N SER A 6 -12.95 -2.57 -6.70
CA SER A 6 -12.67 -3.76 -5.89
C SER A 6 -11.41 -4.46 -6.38
N PHE A 7 -10.54 -4.84 -5.45
CA PHE A 7 -9.30 -5.58 -5.74
C PHE A 7 -9.41 -7.00 -5.17
N LYS A 8 -8.97 -7.99 -5.95
CA LYS A 8 -8.83 -9.38 -5.52
C LYS A 8 -7.35 -9.75 -5.49
N VAL A 9 -6.89 -10.27 -4.36
CA VAL A 9 -5.52 -10.81 -4.20
C VAL A 9 -5.64 -12.32 -4.06
N GLU A 10 -5.07 -13.06 -5.02
CA GLU A 10 -5.20 -14.53 -5.09
C GLU A 10 -4.29 -15.26 -4.09
N ASP A 11 -3.08 -14.74 -3.87
CA ASP A 11 -2.08 -15.38 -3.01
C ASP A 11 -1.67 -14.45 -1.86
N LEU A 12 -2.12 -14.80 -0.65
CA LEU A 12 -1.73 -14.15 0.60
C LEU A 12 -0.72 -14.99 1.41
N SER A 13 -0.18 -16.06 0.83
CA SER A 13 0.81 -16.90 1.53
C SER A 13 2.19 -16.23 1.63
N LYS A 14 2.49 -15.31 0.71
CA LYS A 14 3.78 -14.61 0.59
C LYS A 14 3.82 -13.22 1.20
N VAL A 15 2.77 -12.81 1.91
CA VAL A 15 2.75 -11.48 2.58
C VAL A 15 3.95 -11.32 3.52
N GLU A 16 4.58 -10.15 3.44
CA GLU A 16 5.72 -9.81 4.29
C GLU A 16 5.31 -9.70 5.77
N VAL A 17 6.20 -10.12 6.66
CA VAL A 17 6.00 -9.93 8.10
C VAL A 17 6.43 -8.51 8.47
N LEU A 18 5.49 -7.73 9.01
CA LEU A 18 5.78 -6.41 9.57
C LEU A 18 6.13 -6.57 11.05
N ALA A 19 7.42 -6.66 11.34
CA ALA A 19 7.96 -6.88 12.69
C ALA A 19 8.42 -5.60 13.41
N ASP A 20 8.68 -4.51 12.70
CA ASP A 20 9.14 -3.25 13.31
C ASP A 20 8.01 -2.60 14.14
N PRO A 21 8.13 -2.53 15.48
CA PRO A 21 7.11 -1.95 16.34
C PRO A 21 6.84 -0.47 16.04
N ASN A 22 7.85 0.27 15.57
CA ASN A 22 7.68 1.68 15.22
C ASN A 22 6.80 1.85 13.98
N LEU A 23 6.95 0.95 13.00
CA LEU A 23 6.08 0.92 11.82
C LEU A 23 4.65 0.52 12.19
N LEU A 24 4.49 -0.46 13.10
CA LEU A 24 3.18 -0.88 13.59
C LEU A 24 2.44 0.21 14.38
N ALA A 25 3.15 1.20 14.91
CA ALA A 25 2.55 2.29 15.69
C ALA A 25 1.78 3.29 14.82
N SER A 26 2.10 3.42 13.52
CA SER A 26 1.48 4.41 12.64
C SER A 26 1.43 3.95 11.17
N PRO A 27 0.23 3.80 10.59
CA PRO A 27 0.05 3.59 9.15
C PRO A 27 0.71 4.68 8.29
N GLN A 28 0.74 5.92 8.78
CA GLN A 28 1.37 7.04 8.08
C GLN A 28 2.89 6.84 7.94
N LEU A 29 3.54 6.27 8.95
CA LEU A 29 4.97 5.97 8.89
C LEU A 29 5.28 4.83 7.91
N ILE A 30 4.37 3.85 7.78
CA ILE A 30 4.48 2.80 6.76
C ILE A 30 4.40 3.45 5.38
N CYS A 31 3.40 4.29 5.12
CA CYS A 31 3.23 4.92 3.81
C CYS A 31 4.38 5.86 3.44
N SER A 32 4.99 6.57 4.40
CA SER A 32 6.11 7.47 4.13
C SER A 32 7.42 6.74 3.84
N LYS A 33 7.64 5.57 4.44
CA LYS A 33 8.84 4.75 4.18
C LYS A 33 8.66 3.78 3.02
N MET A 34 7.44 3.29 2.82
CA MET A 34 7.06 2.27 1.83
C MET A 34 6.04 2.87 0.85
N GLY A 35 6.46 3.95 0.18
CA GLY A 35 5.65 4.66 -0.82
C GLY A 35 5.33 3.81 -2.06
N ALA A 36 4.72 4.43 -3.07
CA ALA A 36 4.24 3.77 -4.28
C ALA A 36 5.36 3.19 -5.15
N SER A 37 6.58 3.72 -5.05
CA SER A 37 7.76 3.27 -5.82
C SER A 37 8.53 2.12 -5.17
N VAL A 38 8.23 1.79 -3.91
CA VAL A 38 8.89 0.70 -3.19
C VAL A 38 8.12 -0.59 -3.47
N ASN A 39 8.73 -1.59 -4.11
CA ASN A 39 8.04 -2.86 -4.32
C ASN A 39 7.95 -3.66 -3.01
N GLY A 40 6.87 -4.42 -2.84
CA GLY A 40 6.73 -5.45 -1.81
C GLY A 40 6.07 -6.70 -2.38
N GLU A 41 5.93 -7.74 -1.56
CA GLU A 41 5.36 -9.03 -1.99
C GLU A 41 3.87 -8.92 -2.37
N VAL A 42 3.08 -8.20 -1.55
CA VAL A 42 1.66 -7.95 -1.80
C VAL A 42 1.37 -6.45 -1.69
N GLY A 43 1.56 -5.79 -2.83
CA GLY A 43 1.42 -4.36 -3.01
C GLY A 43 2.75 -3.64 -3.19
N PRO A 44 2.71 -2.37 -3.60
CA PRO A 44 1.52 -1.52 -3.71
C PRO A 44 0.59 -1.90 -4.88
N PHE A 45 -0.72 -1.96 -4.63
CA PHE A 45 -1.75 -2.10 -5.67
C PHE A 45 -2.90 -1.13 -5.42
N GLY A 46 -3.41 -0.48 -6.46
CA GLY A 46 -4.39 0.59 -6.30
C GLY A 46 -4.60 1.41 -7.55
N LEU A 47 -4.77 2.71 -7.37
CA LEU A 47 -5.06 3.68 -8.43
C LEU A 47 -4.00 4.77 -8.47
N LEU A 48 -3.64 5.17 -9.69
CA LEU A 48 -3.03 6.47 -9.95
C LEU A 48 -4.16 7.43 -10.31
N VAL A 49 -4.35 8.46 -9.50
CA VAL A 49 -5.38 9.49 -9.68
C VAL A 49 -4.72 10.85 -9.86
N LEU A 50 -5.47 11.80 -10.44
CA LEU A 50 -4.97 13.15 -10.75
C LEU A 50 -3.64 13.10 -11.54
N ALA A 51 -3.49 12.10 -12.41
CA ALA A 51 -2.24 11.81 -13.08
C ALA A 51 -2.13 12.55 -14.42
N SER A 52 -0.95 13.14 -14.68
CA SER A 52 -0.60 13.67 -15.99
C SER A 52 -0.44 12.55 -17.01
N GLN A 53 -0.52 12.87 -18.31
CA GLN A 53 -0.41 11.87 -19.38
C GLN A 53 0.96 11.16 -19.39
N ASP A 54 2.01 11.86 -18.99
CA ASP A 54 3.38 11.36 -18.88
C ASP A 54 3.73 10.83 -17.47
N LEU A 55 2.74 10.78 -16.55
CA LEU A 55 2.85 10.31 -15.17
C LEU A 55 3.91 11.03 -14.32
N GLN A 56 4.34 12.24 -14.73
CA GLN A 56 5.24 13.07 -13.95
C GLN A 56 4.57 13.67 -12.72
N GLU A 57 3.27 13.96 -12.80
CA GLU A 57 2.45 14.37 -11.66
C GLU A 57 1.40 13.30 -11.44
N GLN A 58 1.30 12.76 -10.21
CA GLN A 58 0.29 11.76 -9.88
C GLN A 58 0.10 11.61 -8.38
N THR A 59 -1.08 11.18 -7.97
CA THR A 59 -1.34 10.71 -6.62
C THR A 59 -1.65 9.22 -6.66
N ALA A 60 -0.81 8.41 -6.03
CA ALA A 60 -1.00 6.98 -5.88
C ALA A 60 -1.82 6.69 -4.62
N VAL A 61 -3.05 6.21 -4.79
CA VAL A 61 -3.89 5.70 -3.71
C VAL A 61 -3.86 4.18 -3.77
N PHE A 62 -3.20 3.54 -2.82
CA PHE A 62 -2.89 2.11 -2.90
C PHE A 62 -3.00 1.39 -1.57
N PHE A 63 -3.04 0.07 -1.66
CA PHE A 63 -3.01 -0.83 -0.52
C PHE A 63 -1.73 -1.65 -0.48
N ARG A 64 -1.33 -2.00 0.74
CA ARG A 64 -0.29 -2.99 1.05
C ARG A 64 -0.83 -3.98 2.06
N VAL A 65 -0.42 -5.24 1.94
CA VAL A 65 -0.82 -6.30 2.86
C VAL A 65 0.41 -6.88 3.55
N TYR A 66 0.36 -6.88 4.88
CA TYR A 66 1.38 -7.43 5.75
C TYR A 66 0.79 -8.50 6.66
N LYS A 67 1.67 -9.23 7.32
CA LYS A 67 1.35 -10.15 8.41
C LYS A 67 2.02 -9.64 9.69
N SER A 68 1.26 -9.56 10.77
CA SER A 68 1.83 -9.35 12.10
C SER A 68 2.49 -10.62 12.63
N GLU A 69 3.35 -10.48 13.63
CA GLU A 69 3.96 -11.63 14.33
C GLU A 69 2.94 -12.62 14.91
N ARG A 70 1.71 -12.17 15.17
CA ARG A 70 0.60 -13.01 15.66
C ARG A 70 -0.23 -13.64 14.54
N ASN A 71 0.31 -13.72 13.32
CA ASN A 71 -0.34 -14.25 12.11
C ASN A 71 -1.63 -13.54 11.69
N LYS A 72 -1.85 -12.29 12.12
CA LYS A 72 -2.99 -11.48 11.65
C LYS A 72 -2.59 -10.69 10.41
N LEU A 73 -3.45 -10.67 9.40
CA LEU A 73 -3.31 -9.80 8.24
C LEU A 73 -3.52 -8.34 8.64
N LEU A 74 -2.64 -7.48 8.15
CA LEU A 74 -2.70 -6.04 8.31
C LEU A 74 -2.78 -5.43 6.92
N VAL A 75 -3.84 -4.68 6.64
CA VAL A 75 -4.01 -3.97 5.37
C VAL A 75 -3.83 -2.49 5.64
N VAL A 76 -2.91 -1.87 4.91
CA VAL A 76 -2.59 -0.45 5.02
C VAL A 76 -3.02 0.23 3.73
N MET A 77 -3.76 1.33 3.85
CA MET A 77 -4.11 2.21 2.75
C MET A 77 -3.20 3.43 2.78
N CYS A 78 -2.58 3.75 1.66
CA CYS A 78 -1.68 4.88 1.48
C CYS A 78 -2.20 5.82 0.41
N SER A 79 -1.92 7.11 0.59
CA SER A 79 -2.09 8.16 -0.41
C SER A 79 -0.76 8.86 -0.55
N ASP A 80 -0.02 8.52 -1.60
CA ASP A 80 1.33 9.00 -1.87
C ASP A 80 1.28 9.98 -3.06
N GLN A 81 1.72 11.21 -2.84
CA GLN A 81 1.68 12.27 -3.83
C GLN A 81 3.10 12.52 -4.34
N SER A 82 3.29 12.48 -5.66
CA SER A 82 4.55 12.78 -6.33
C SER A 82 4.39 13.90 -7.34
#